data_AF-A0A954LT00-F1
#
_entry.id   AF-A0A954LT00-F1
#
_cell.length_a   1.000
_cell.length_b   1.000
_cell.length_c   1.000
_cell.angle_alpha   90.00
_cell.angle_beta   90.00
_cell.angle_gamma   90.00
#
_symmetry.space_group_name_H-M   'P 1'
#
loop_
_entity.id
_entity.type
_entity.pdbx_description
1 polymer ?
#
loop_
_entity_poly.entity_id
_entity_poly.type
_entity_poly.pdbx_seq_one_letter_code
_entity_poly.pdbx_strand_id
1 'polypeptide(L)'
;MGKIRDREFDAVIGVGGISHKPRMIGIDGKVNWIGIGPRKTVEYCKQGYDATIVRFEYFQDFGMFNDVKMPAFRKQAPRLSRRMYVGNVRHCIVDETHRAEFREVVKLLKLVVEVENFGRGAKDGDGKSRPCTKKTRKMKSGDQSCK
;
A
#
# COMPACT_ATOMS: atom_id res chain seq x y z
N MET A 1 -1.17 -1.55 -16.25
CA MET A 1 -0.75 -1.07 -14.91
C MET A 1 0.76 -0.92 -14.74
N GLY A 2 1.62 -1.50 -15.59
CA GLY A 2 3.09 -1.34 -15.50
C GLY A 2 3.59 0.11 -15.55
N LYS A 3 3.10 0.93 -16.51
CA LYS A 3 3.49 2.35 -16.66
C LYS A 3 3.18 3.27 -15.46
N ILE A 4 2.32 2.84 -14.52
CA ILE A 4 2.02 3.61 -13.30
C ILE A 4 3.00 3.23 -12.18
N ARG A 5 3.52 1.98 -12.18
CA ARG A 5 4.43 1.47 -11.15
C ARG A 5 5.83 2.09 -11.23
N ASP A 6 6.26 2.52 -12.42
CA ASP A 6 7.58 3.16 -12.61
C ASP A 6 7.60 4.66 -12.30
N ARG A 7 6.44 5.32 -12.12
CA ARG A 7 6.42 6.75 -11.78
C ARG A 7 6.90 7.00 -10.36
N GLU A 8 7.62 8.08 -10.13
CA GLU A 8 7.99 8.51 -8.77
C GLU A 8 6.75 9.07 -8.05
N PHE A 9 6.56 8.64 -6.81
CA PHE A 9 5.52 9.10 -5.90
C PHE A 9 5.94 8.83 -4.47
N ASP A 10 5.52 9.68 -3.54
CA ASP A 10 5.83 9.51 -2.10
C ASP A 10 4.72 8.77 -1.34
N ALA A 11 3.50 8.78 -1.89
CA ALA A 11 2.34 8.12 -1.32
C ALA A 11 1.32 7.73 -2.39
N VAL A 12 0.48 6.74 -2.08
CA VAL A 12 -0.62 6.29 -2.93
C VAL A 12 -1.89 6.17 -2.10
N ILE A 13 -2.99 6.69 -2.64
CA ILE A 13 -4.31 6.63 -2.02
C ILE A 13 -5.21 5.80 -2.94
N GLY A 14 -5.64 4.65 -2.46
CA GLY A 14 -6.62 3.79 -3.12
C GLY A 14 -8.04 4.29 -2.85
N VAL A 15 -8.79 4.57 -3.90
CA VAL A 15 -10.17 5.07 -3.82
C VAL A 15 -11.10 4.16 -4.62
N GLY A 16 -12.25 3.83 -4.06
CA GLY A 16 -13.29 3.10 -4.78
C GLY A 16 -13.91 3.92 -5.92
N GLY A 17 -14.11 3.26 -7.07
CA GLY A 17 -14.82 3.85 -8.21
C GLY A 17 -16.31 4.07 -7.93
N ILE A 18 -17.02 4.67 -8.88
CA ILE A 18 -18.47 4.98 -8.76
C ILE A 18 -19.36 4.05 -9.60
N SER A 19 -18.77 3.01 -10.20
CA SER A 19 -19.46 2.03 -11.04
C SER A 19 -20.26 1.00 -10.21
N HIS A 20 -21.01 0.13 -10.89
CA HIS A 20 -21.91 -0.82 -10.25
C HIS A 20 -21.21 -1.75 -9.24
N LYS A 21 -20.05 -2.32 -9.60
CA LYS A 21 -19.32 -3.25 -8.73
C LYS A 21 -18.83 -2.61 -7.41
N PRO A 22 -18.15 -1.45 -7.40
CA PRO A 22 -17.84 -0.71 -6.18
C PRO A 22 -19.05 -0.42 -5.28
N ARG A 23 -20.21 -0.10 -5.88
CA ARG A 23 -21.45 0.15 -5.12
C ARG A 23 -21.98 -1.12 -4.47
N MET A 24 -22.00 -2.24 -5.19
CA MET A 24 -22.46 -3.53 -4.64
C MET A 24 -21.66 -3.96 -3.40
N ILE A 25 -20.35 -3.69 -3.41
CA ILE A 25 -19.48 -4.03 -2.28
C ILE A 25 -19.25 -2.84 -1.33
N GLY A 26 -20.03 -1.76 -1.46
CA GLY A 26 -20.04 -0.64 -0.52
C GLY A 26 -18.72 0.13 -0.38
N ILE A 27 -17.82 0.07 -1.37
CA ILE A 27 -16.56 0.83 -1.40
C ILE A 27 -16.65 2.10 -2.27
N ASP A 28 -17.79 2.34 -2.91
CA ASP A 28 -17.93 3.42 -3.87
C ASP A 28 -17.71 4.80 -3.22
N GLY A 29 -16.87 5.63 -3.86
CA GLY A 29 -16.63 6.97 -3.33
C GLY A 29 -15.89 7.01 -1.99
N LYS A 30 -15.28 5.91 -1.56
CA LYS A 30 -14.56 5.79 -0.28
C LYS A 30 -13.07 5.63 -0.49
N VAL A 31 -12.30 6.01 0.53
CA VAL A 31 -10.87 5.73 0.63
C VAL A 31 -10.72 4.30 1.14
N ASN A 32 -10.11 3.44 0.33
CA ASN A 32 -9.97 2.02 0.61
C ASN A 32 -8.66 1.72 1.34
N TRP A 33 -7.56 2.32 0.91
CA TRP A 33 -6.25 2.11 1.51
C TRP A 33 -5.33 3.30 1.22
N ILE A 34 -4.31 3.49 2.05
CA ILE A 34 -3.28 4.50 1.88
C ILE A 34 -1.92 3.87 2.13
N GLY A 35 -0.99 4.03 1.19
CA GLY A 35 0.42 3.65 1.33
C GLY A 35 1.32 4.86 1.29
N ILE A 36 2.31 4.94 2.19
CA ILE A 36 3.27 6.06 2.31
C ILE A 36 4.69 5.50 2.30
N GLY A 37 5.62 6.22 1.68
CA GLY A 37 7.04 5.86 1.62
C GLY A 37 7.27 4.59 0.79
N PRO A 38 6.97 4.61 -0.52
CA PRO A 38 7.15 3.44 -1.36
C PRO A 38 8.63 3.10 -1.51
N ARG A 39 8.96 1.83 -1.34
CA ARG A 39 10.24 1.20 -1.65
C ARG A 39 10.02 0.25 -2.81
N LYS A 40 10.71 0.52 -3.91
CA LYS A 40 10.61 -0.28 -5.14
C LYS A 40 11.79 -1.23 -5.23
N THR A 41 11.51 -2.50 -5.41
CA THR A 41 12.52 -3.52 -5.67
C THR A 41 12.18 -4.20 -6.99
N VAL A 42 13.16 -4.28 -7.88
CA VAL A 42 13.04 -5.09 -9.09
C VAL A 42 13.39 -6.52 -8.70
N GLU A 43 12.41 -7.41 -8.71
CA GLU A 43 12.67 -8.84 -8.55
C GLU A 43 12.69 -9.51 -9.92
N TYR A 44 13.79 -10.19 -10.22
CA TYR A 44 13.91 -11.03 -11.40
C TYR A 44 13.09 -12.30 -11.17
N CYS A 45 11.89 -12.37 -11.76
CA CYS A 45 11.16 -13.62 -11.74
C CYS A 45 11.74 -14.57 -12.80
N LYS A 46 11.77 -15.88 -12.48
CA LYS A 46 12.39 -16.93 -13.31
C LYS A 46 11.85 -17.03 -14.76
N GLN A 47 10.74 -16.34 -15.07
CA GLN A 47 10.14 -16.26 -16.40
C GLN A 47 10.64 -15.08 -17.27
N GLY A 48 11.66 -14.33 -16.84
CA GLY A 48 12.26 -13.27 -17.68
C GLY A 48 11.46 -11.97 -17.75
N TYR A 49 10.51 -11.78 -16.84
CA TYR A 49 9.80 -10.51 -16.69
C TYR A 49 10.30 -9.77 -15.45
N ASP A 50 10.81 -8.55 -15.63
CA ASP A 50 11.12 -7.70 -14.51
C ASP A 50 9.82 -7.24 -13.84
N ALA A 51 9.61 -7.67 -12.59
CA ALA A 51 8.46 -7.26 -11.81
C ALA A 51 8.91 -6.24 -10.75
N THR A 52 8.51 -4.98 -10.95
CA THR A 52 8.66 -3.95 -9.91
C THR A 52 7.68 -4.25 -8.77
N ILE A 53 8.21 -4.70 -7.64
CA ILE A 53 7.48 -4.85 -6.39
C ILE A 53 7.56 -3.53 -5.64
N VAL A 54 6.40 -3.01 -5.23
CA VAL A 54 6.30 -1.79 -4.43
C VAL A 54 5.85 -2.19 -3.02
N ARG A 55 6.69 -1.92 -2.04
CA ARG A 55 6.37 -2.03 -0.61
C ARG A 55 6.21 -0.63 -0.05
N PHE A 56 5.34 -0.44 0.94
CA PHE A 56 5.19 0.85 1.61
C PHE A 56 5.74 0.77 3.02
N GLU A 57 6.33 1.86 3.49
CA GLU A 57 6.77 1.97 4.88
C GLU A 57 5.58 1.99 5.83
N TYR A 58 4.54 2.74 5.46
CA TYR A 58 3.26 2.76 6.16
C TYR A 58 2.16 2.32 5.20
N PHE A 59 1.31 1.40 5.65
CA PHE A 59 0.19 0.92 4.86
C PHE A 59 -1.04 0.76 5.75
N GLN A 60 -2.05 1.60 5.51
CA GLN A 60 -3.34 1.49 6.17
C GLN A 60 -4.37 0.98 5.19
N ASP A 61 -4.95 -0.18 5.50
CA ASP A 61 -6.14 -0.69 4.83
C ASP A 61 -7.38 -0.26 5.63
N PHE A 62 -8.30 0.43 4.96
CA PHE A 62 -9.61 0.80 5.51
C PHE A 62 -10.71 -0.14 5.01
N GLY A 63 -10.37 -1.18 4.25
CA GLY A 63 -11.28 -2.04 3.53
C GLY A 63 -12.38 -2.70 4.36
N MET A 64 -13.26 -3.40 3.65
CA MET A 64 -14.54 -3.90 4.16
C MET A 64 -14.44 -4.87 5.35
N PHE A 65 -13.25 -5.46 5.57
CA PHE A 65 -13.01 -6.48 6.59
C PHE A 65 -12.37 -5.92 7.87
N ASN A 66 -12.09 -4.61 7.92
CA ASN A 66 -11.52 -3.97 9.10
C ASN A 66 -12.63 -3.26 9.90
N ASP A 67 -12.51 -3.26 11.22
CA ASP A 67 -13.41 -2.51 12.13
C ASP A 67 -13.28 -0.98 11.97
N VAL A 68 -12.33 -0.53 11.14
CA VAL A 68 -12.04 0.87 10.87
C VAL A 68 -12.98 1.41 9.79
N LYS A 69 -13.77 2.42 10.14
CA LYS A 69 -14.71 3.07 9.23
C LYS A 69 -14.00 3.71 8.03
N MET A 70 -14.37 3.27 6.83
CA MET A 70 -13.92 3.86 5.56
C MET A 70 -14.26 5.36 5.44
N PRO A 71 -13.26 6.25 5.28
CA PRO A 71 -13.50 7.66 5.04
C PRO A 71 -14.17 7.91 3.69
N ALA A 72 -15.20 8.77 3.68
CA ALA A 72 -15.84 9.20 2.44
C ALA A 72 -14.89 10.14 1.66
N PHE A 73 -14.48 9.74 0.45
CA PHE A 73 -13.48 10.46 -0.34
C PHE A 73 -13.98 11.87 -0.73
N ARG A 74 -15.23 11.97 -1.18
CA ARG A 74 -15.85 13.27 -1.55
C ARG A 74 -15.89 14.28 -0.40
N LYS A 75 -15.99 13.80 0.85
CA LYS A 75 -16.03 14.66 2.04
C LYS A 75 -14.65 15.13 2.44
N GLN A 76 -13.64 14.26 2.32
CA GLN A 76 -12.27 14.59 2.72
C GLN A 76 -11.52 15.39 1.65
N ALA A 77 -11.78 15.08 0.37
CA ALA A 77 -11.08 15.63 -0.78
C ALA A 77 -12.07 15.97 -1.92
N PRO A 78 -12.90 17.01 -1.75
CA PRO A 78 -13.94 17.36 -2.71
C PRO A 78 -13.39 17.72 -4.09
N ARG A 79 -12.28 18.46 -4.16
CA ARG A 79 -11.69 18.88 -5.45
C ARG A 79 -11.10 17.69 -6.20
N LEU A 80 -10.31 16.87 -5.49
CA LEU A 80 -9.76 15.65 -6.07
C LEU A 80 -10.84 14.68 -6.53
N SER A 81 -11.89 14.50 -5.72
CA SER A 81 -13.00 13.62 -6.09
C SER A 81 -13.75 14.11 -7.32
N ARG A 82 -13.94 15.43 -7.46
CA ARG A 82 -14.55 16.03 -8.65
C ARG A 82 -13.66 15.79 -9.87
N ARG A 83 -12.36 16.06 -9.77
CA ARG A 83 -11.40 15.83 -10.85
C ARG A 83 -11.40 14.37 -11.30
N MET A 84 -11.39 13.43 -10.36
CA MET A 84 -11.40 11.99 -10.66
C MET A 84 -12.72 11.54 -11.29
N TYR A 85 -13.86 11.83 -10.67
CA TYR A 85 -15.14 11.25 -11.10
C TYR A 85 -15.77 11.99 -12.27
N VAL A 86 -15.73 13.32 -12.28
CA VAL A 86 -16.29 14.12 -13.39
C VAL A 86 -15.35 14.08 -14.59
N GLY A 87 -14.04 14.16 -14.36
CA GLY A 87 -13.03 14.05 -15.42
C GLY A 87 -12.80 12.62 -15.91
N ASN A 88 -13.49 11.62 -15.36
CA ASN A 88 -13.29 10.19 -15.66
C ASN A 88 -11.81 9.75 -15.57
N VAL A 89 -11.07 10.32 -14.62
CA VAL A 89 -9.64 10.10 -14.45
C VAL A 89 -9.41 8.90 -13.52
N ARG A 90 -8.64 7.93 -14.00
CA ARG A 90 -8.33 6.70 -13.26
C ARG A 90 -7.16 6.83 -12.29
N HIS A 91 -6.25 7.78 -12.53
CA HIS A 91 -5.09 8.06 -11.68
C HIS A 91 -4.74 9.54 -11.78
N CYS A 92 -4.53 10.19 -10.63
CA CYS A 92 -4.08 11.56 -10.55
C CYS A 92 -2.72 11.59 -9.85
N ILE A 93 -1.77 12.36 -10.39
CA ILE A 93 -0.55 12.74 -9.68
C ILE A 93 -0.76 14.18 -9.24
N VAL A 94 -0.50 14.42 -7.97
CA VAL A 94 -0.72 15.69 -7.31
C VAL A 94 0.56 16.03 -6.58
N ASP A 95 1.05 17.23 -6.81
CA ASP A 95 2.24 17.80 -6.20
C ASP A 95 1.88 19.13 -5.53
N GLU A 96 2.88 19.80 -4.95
CA GLU A 96 2.70 21.07 -4.25
C GLU A 96 2.27 22.22 -5.17
N THR A 97 2.45 22.09 -6.49
CA THR A 97 2.01 23.11 -7.46
C THR A 97 0.48 23.24 -7.44
N HIS A 98 -0.23 22.14 -7.21
CA HIS A 98 -1.68 22.10 -7.06
C HIS A 98 -2.10 22.30 -5.59
N ARG A 99 -1.71 23.44 -4.99
CA ARG A 99 -1.87 23.74 -3.54
C ARG A 99 -3.20 23.31 -2.92
N ALA A 100 -4.30 23.56 -3.64
CA ALA A 100 -5.66 23.21 -3.22
C ALA A 100 -5.87 21.70 -3.05
N GLU A 101 -5.50 20.93 -4.07
CA GLU A 101 -5.63 19.48 -4.10
C GLU A 101 -4.59 18.83 -3.17
N PHE A 102 -3.37 19.38 -3.14
CA PHE A 102 -2.31 18.92 -2.25
C PHE A 102 -2.70 19.01 -0.78
N ARG A 103 -3.39 20.08 -0.35
CA ARG A 103 -3.93 20.18 1.02
C ARG A 103 -4.93 19.06 1.34
N GLU A 104 -5.75 18.67 0.37
CA GLU A 104 -6.69 17.54 0.52
C GLU A 104 -5.92 16.20 0.63
N VAL A 105 -4.86 16.02 -0.16
CA VAL A 105 -3.95 14.85 -0.04
C VAL A 105 -3.33 14.80 1.36
N VAL A 106 -2.72 15.88 1.83
CA VAL A 106 -2.10 15.94 3.16
C VAL A 106 -3.10 15.61 4.27
N LYS A 107 -4.35 16.09 4.16
CA LYS A 107 -5.42 15.74 5.10
C LYS A 107 -5.71 14.24 5.11
N LEU A 108 -5.73 13.59 3.96
CA LEU A 108 -5.92 12.13 3.86
C LEU A 108 -4.73 11.37 4.45
N LEU A 109 -3.50 11.82 4.21
CA LEU A 109 -2.29 11.18 4.77
C LEU A 109 -2.25 11.23 6.30
N LYS A 110 -2.77 12.30 6.92
CA LYS A 110 -2.87 12.41 8.39
C LYS A 110 -3.73 11.31 9.02
N LEU A 111 -4.71 10.75 8.29
CA LEU A 111 -5.53 9.66 8.79
C LEU A 111 -4.70 8.41 9.12
N VAL A 112 -3.63 8.16 8.36
CA VAL A 112 -2.73 7.03 8.62
C VAL A 112 -1.91 7.27 9.88
N VAL A 113 -1.37 8.48 10.03
CA VAL A 113 -0.52 8.85 11.17
C VAL A 113 -1.33 8.84 12.48
N GLU A 114 -2.58 9.31 12.43
CA GLU A 114 -3.48 9.26 13.60
C GLU A 114 -3.74 7.82 14.03
N VAL A 115 -4.06 6.91 13.10
CA VAL A 115 -4.29 5.49 13.42
C VAL A 115 -3.06 4.82 14.03
N GLU A 116 -1.86 5.10 13.51
CA GLU A 116 -0.60 4.61 14.10
C GLU A 116 -0.40 5.10 15.54
N ASN A 117 -0.82 6.33 15.85
CA ASN A 117 -0.74 6.87 17.20
C ASN A 117 -1.78 6.24 18.14
N PHE A 118 -2.95 5.83 17.64
CA PHE A 118 -3.91 5.03 18.42
C PHE A 118 -3.41 3.58 18.64
N GLY A 119 -2.76 2.98 17.64
CA GLY A 119 -2.17 1.63 17.74
C GLY A 119 -0.99 1.53 18.72
N ARG A 120 -0.26 2.63 18.94
CA ARG A 120 0.81 2.71 19.96
C ARG A 120 0.31 2.78 21.41
N GLY A 121 -1.01 2.85 21.63
CA GLY A 121 -1.63 2.76 22.95
C GLY A 121 -1.82 1.32 23.48
N ALA A 122 -1.58 0.30 22.66
CA ALA A 122 -1.60 -1.09 23.08
C ALA A 122 -0.16 -1.59 23.31
N LYS A 123 0.38 -1.35 24.51
CA LYS A 123 1.51 -2.14 25.01
C LYS A 123 0.96 -3.29 25.84
N ASP A 124 1.22 -4.51 25.41
CA ASP A 124 1.96 -5.54 26.17
C ASP A 124 1.87 -6.90 25.45
N GLY A 125 3.01 -7.57 25.28
CA GLY A 125 3.04 -8.90 24.69
C GLY A 125 4.38 -9.40 24.12
N ASP A 126 5.42 -9.33 24.95
CA ASP A 126 6.60 -10.22 24.97
C ASP A 126 7.35 -10.48 23.64
N GLY A 127 8.48 -9.78 23.50
CA GLY A 127 9.48 -10.07 22.50
C GLY A 127 10.19 -11.39 22.77
N LYS A 128 10.13 -12.32 21.80
CA LYS A 128 11.22 -13.26 21.56
C LYS A 128 11.52 -13.32 20.06
N SER A 129 12.43 -12.43 19.63
CA SER A 129 13.20 -12.62 18.41
C SER A 129 13.93 -13.96 18.50
N ARG A 130 13.49 -14.97 17.74
CA ARG A 130 14.29 -16.19 17.53
C ARG A 130 15.45 -15.81 16.60
N PRO A 131 16.72 -15.98 17.01
CA PRO A 131 17.83 -15.73 16.12
C PRO A 131 17.81 -16.73 14.96
N CYS A 132 18.07 -16.23 13.75
CA CYS A 132 18.23 -17.03 12.53
C CYS A 132 19.23 -18.17 12.76
N THR A 133 18.74 -19.41 12.87
CA THR A 133 19.58 -20.60 12.79
C THR A 133 19.95 -20.86 11.34
N LYS A 134 21.22 -20.63 11.03
CA LYS A 134 21.85 -21.03 9.76
C LYS A 134 21.67 -22.54 9.59
N LYS A 135 20.92 -22.98 8.57
CA LYS A 135 20.90 -24.40 8.17
C LYS A 135 22.28 -24.77 7.63
N THR A 136 23.09 -25.41 8.46
CA THR A 136 24.29 -26.13 8.03
C THR A 136 23.88 -27.32 7.16
N ARG A 137 24.28 -27.31 5.89
CA ARG A 137 24.20 -28.49 5.02
C ARG A 137 25.21 -29.53 5.54
N LYS A 138 24.71 -30.66 6.05
CA LYS A 138 25.51 -31.83 6.40
C LYS A 138 25.96 -32.50 5.09
N MET A 139 27.23 -32.39 4.72
CA MET A 139 27.84 -33.24 3.68
C MET A 139 27.91 -34.66 4.25
N LYS A 140 27.30 -35.63 3.55
CA LYS A 140 27.51 -37.05 3.82
C LYS A 140 28.77 -37.50 3.07
N SER A 141 29.78 -37.87 3.83
CA SER A 141 30.89 -38.73 3.43
C SER A 141 30.39 -40.17 3.24
N GLY A 142 30.86 -40.85 2.19
CA GLY A 142 30.64 -42.27 1.92
C GLY A 142 31.31 -42.61 0.60
N ASP A 143 32.63 -42.81 0.56
CA ASP A 143 33.42 -44.01 0.89
C ASP A 143 33.72 -44.84 -0.36
N GLN A 144 34.96 -45.30 -0.42
CA GLN A 144 35.72 -45.85 -1.54
C GLN A 144 35.22 -47.23 -1.97
N SER A 145 35.38 -47.57 -3.26
CA SER A 145 36.16 -48.73 -3.72
C SER A 145 35.98 -48.97 -5.22
N CYS A 146 37.10 -48.85 -5.96
CA CYS A 146 37.28 -49.35 -7.31
C CYS A 146 37.86 -50.78 -7.22
N LYS A 147 37.32 -51.70 -8.03
CA LYS A 147 38.05 -52.83 -8.60
C LYS A 147 37.69 -52.91 -10.07
#